data_AF-A0A6N8X8R7-F1
#
_entry.id   AF-A0A6N8X8R7-F1
#
_cell.length_a   1.000
_cell.length_b   1.000
_cell.length_c   1.000
_cell.angle_alpha   90.00
_cell.angle_beta   90.00
_cell.angle_gamma   90.00
#
_symmetry.space_group_name_H-M   'P 1'
#
loop_
_entity.id
_entity.type
_entity.pdbx_description
1 polymer ?
#
loop_
_entity_poly.entity_id
_entity_poly.type
_entity_poly.pdbx_seq_one_letter_code
_entity_poly.pdbx_strand_id
1 'polypeptide(L)' 'MKKALGFLAGLFLLSLAARAFQTAWLGWSGGHSDVGFWWSVITGFLMIAGLGALIGTWIHTRKAG' A
#
# COMPACT_ATOMS: atom_id res chain seq x y z
N MET A 1 13.31 9.94 -15.45
CA MET A 1 13.41 8.52 -15.02
C MET A 1 13.06 8.33 -13.53
N LYS A 2 13.59 9.12 -12.59
CA LYS A 2 13.33 8.95 -11.13
C LYS A 2 11.84 9.09 -10.71
N LYS A 3 11.08 9.96 -11.39
CA LYS A 3 9.63 10.15 -11.12
C LYS A 3 8.81 8.88 -11.40
N ALA A 4 9.07 8.22 -12.53
CA ALA A 4 8.33 7.04 -12.95
C ALA A 4 8.55 5.86 -12.00
N LEU A 5 9.78 5.70 -11.50
CA LEU A 5 10.11 4.61 -10.56
C LEU A 5 9.37 4.74 -9.22
N GLY A 6 9.29 5.95 -8.66
CA GLY A 6 8.57 6.17 -7.40
C GLY A 6 7.05 6.01 -7.54
N PHE A 7 6.48 6.45 -8.67
CA PHE A 7 5.06 6.21 -8.97
C PHE A 7 4.75 4.73 -9.22
N LEU A 8 5.60 4.01 -9.97
CA LEU A 8 5.45 2.57 -10.21
C LEU A 8 5.59 1.77 -8.93
N ALA A 9 6.57 2.09 -8.07
CA ALA A 9 6.73 1.46 -6.77
C ALA A 9 5.51 1.71 -5.86
N GLY A 10 5.02 2.95 -5.81
CA GLY A 10 3.81 3.30 -5.07
C GLY A 10 2.58 2.52 -5.55
N LEU A 11 2.35 2.46 -6.87
CA LEU A 11 1.26 1.69 -7.47
C LEU A 11 1.38 0.19 -7.19
N PHE A 12 2.60 -0.36 -7.27
CA PHE A 12 2.86 -1.76 -6.94
C PHE A 12 2.50 -2.07 -5.48
N LEU A 13 2.98 -1.25 -4.54
CA LEU A 13 2.68 -1.41 -3.11
C LEU A 13 1.19 -1.27 -2.81
N LEU A 14 0.49 -0.34 -3.45
CA LEU A 14 -0.96 -0.21 -3.32
C LEU A 14 -1.72 -1.40 -3.90
N SER A 15 -1.27 -1.96 -5.03
CA SER A 15 -1.86 -3.17 -5.59
C SER A 15 -1.70 -4.38 -4.65
N LEU A 16 -0.54 -4.48 -3.99
CA LEU A 16 -0.29 -5.49 -2.98
C LEU A 16 -1.12 -5.25 -1.72
N ALA A 17 -1.31 -3.99 -1.31
CA ALA A 17 -2.19 -3.62 -0.20
C ALA A 17 -3.64 -4.03 -0.47
N ALA A 18 -4.14 -3.82 -1.69
CA ALA A 18 -5.50 -4.22 -2.07
C ALA A 18 -5.69 -5.75 -1.98
N ARG A 19 -4.69 -6.52 -2.40
CA ARG A 19 -4.69 -8.00 -2.28
C ARG A 19 -4.61 -8.46 -0.83
N ALA A 20 -3.76 -7.82 -0.02
CA ALA A 20 -3.67 -8.09 1.41
C ALA A 20 -5.01 -7.80 2.10
N PHE A 21 -5.70 -6.71 1.72
CA PHE A 21 -7.00 -6.35 2.26
C PHE A 21 -8.08 -7.38 1.91
N GLN A 22 -8.12 -7.87 0.66
CA GLN A 22 -9.03 -8.94 0.26
C GLN A 22 -8.83 -10.21 1.11
N THR A 23 -7.57 -10.54 1.39
CA THR A 23 -7.22 -11.71 2.22
C THR A 23 -7.63 -11.49 3.67
N ALA A 24 -7.41 -10.29 4.20
CA ALA A 24 -7.89 -9.90 5.53
C ALA A 24 -9.41 -10.05 5.62
N TRP A 25 -10.14 -9.50 4.65
CA TRP A 25 -11.60 -9.56 4.59
C TRP A 25 -12.13 -10.99 4.58
N LEU A 26 -11.51 -11.86 3.78
CA LEU A 26 -11.84 -13.28 3.77
C LEU A 26 -11.61 -13.93 5.14
N GLY A 27 -10.49 -13.64 5.81
CA GLY A 27 -10.21 -14.10 7.17
C GLY A 27 -11.29 -13.68 8.17
N TRP A 28 -11.68 -12.40 8.18
CA TRP A 28 -12.75 -11.90 9.03
C TRP A 28 -14.10 -12.57 8.72
N SER A 29 -14.47 -12.66 7.44
CA SER A 29 -15.74 -13.25 7.01
C SER A 29 -15.83 -14.76 7.25
N GLY A 30 -14.69 -15.45 7.27
CA GLY A 30 -14.59 -16.89 7.53
C GLY A 30 -14.50 -17.25 9.02
N GLY A 31 -14.51 -16.26 9.93
CA GLY A 31 -14.35 -16.50 11.37
C GLY A 31 -12.90 -16.75 11.82
N HIS A 32 -11.91 -16.54 10.94
CA HIS A 32 -10.48 -16.65 11.22
C HIS A 32 -9.91 -15.28 11.61
N SER A 33 -10.13 -14.88 12.86
CA SER A 33 -9.73 -13.57 13.38
C SER A 33 -8.23 -13.32 13.36
N ASP A 34 -7.40 -14.37 13.48
CA ASP A 34 -5.94 -14.28 13.40
C ASP A 34 -5.49 -13.92 11.98
N VAL A 35 -6.04 -14.60 10.97
CA VAL A 35 -5.79 -14.32 9.55
C VAL A 35 -6.26 -12.91 9.22
N GLY A 36 -7.49 -12.57 9.61
CA GLY A 36 -8.05 -11.23 9.43
C GLY A 36 -7.16 -10.14 10.05
N PHE A 37 -6.72 -10.34 11.29
CA PHE A 37 -5.90 -9.38 12.03
C PHE A 37 -4.53 -9.15 11.37
N TRP A 38 -3.76 -10.21 11.14
CA TRP A 38 -2.41 -10.06 10.60
C TRP A 38 -2.39 -9.51 9.17
N TRP A 39 -3.35 -9.92 8.32
CA TRP A 39 -3.45 -9.35 6.98
C TRP A 39 -3.93 -7.89 6.99
N SER A 40 -4.77 -7.47 7.95
CA SER A 40 -5.11 -6.05 8.15
C SER A 40 -3.87 -5.23 8.55
N VAL A 41 -3.02 -5.75 9.44
CA VAL A 41 -1.76 -5.09 9.83
C VAL A 41 -0.83 -4.91 8.62
N ILE A 42 -0.65 -5.97 7.82
CA ILE A 42 0.16 -5.92 6.59
C ILE A 42 -0.41 -4.89 5.60
N THR A 43 -1.74 -4.89 5.42
CA THR A 43 -2.43 -3.91 4.57
C THR A 43 -2.13 -2.48 5.00
N GLY A 44 -2.17 -2.21 6.32
CA GLY A 44 -1.85 -0.90 6.88
C GLY A 44 -0.43 -0.44 6.53
N PHE A 45 0.57 -1.31 6.72
CA PHE A 45 1.95 -0.99 6.37
C PHE A 45 2.15 -0.77 4.87
N LEU A 46 1.53 -1.59 4.02
CA LEU A 46 1.62 -1.43 2.56
C LEU A 46 0.94 -0.16 2.06
N MET A 47 -0.20 0.22 2.65
CA MET A 47 -0.87 1.49 2.39
C MET A 47 0.04 2.68 2.73
N ILE A 48 0.65 2.67 3.93
CA ILE A 48 1.57 3.74 4.35
C ILE A 48 2.78 3.81 3.41
N ALA A 49 3.38 2.67 3.07
CA ALA A 49 4.53 2.62 2.18
C ALA A 49 4.18 3.09 0.75
N GLY A 50 3.05 2.63 0.21
CA GLY A 50 2.57 3.02 -1.11
C GLY A 50 2.23 4.50 -1.20
N LEU A 51 1.47 5.02 -0.24
CA LEU A 51 1.15 6.45 -0.15
C LEU A 51 2.40 7.29 0.08
N GLY A 52 3.33 6.85 0.94
CA GLY A 52 4.60 7.52 1.17
C GLY A 52 5.45 7.61 -0.10
N ALA A 53 5.50 6.52 -0.88
CA ALA A 53 6.18 6.52 -2.17
C ALA A 53 5.52 7.48 -3.17
N LEU A 54 4.20 7.50 -3.28
CA LEU A 54 3.47 8.40 -4.17
C LEU A 54 3.62 9.87 -3.77
N ILE A 55 3.34 10.19 -2.49
CA ILE A 55 3.41 11.55 -1.95
C ILE A 55 4.85 12.05 -1.95
N GLY A 56 5.81 11.24 -1.50
CA GLY A 56 7.22 11.59 -1.50
C GLY A 56 7.75 11.83 -2.92
N THR A 57 7.36 10.98 -3.88
CA THR A 57 7.67 11.21 -5.29
C THR A 57 7.01 12.49 -5.79
N TRP A 58 5.77 12.77 -5.44
CA TRP A 58 5.09 13.98 -5.88
C TRP A 58 5.71 15.25 -5.31
N ILE A 59 6.02 15.30 -4.01
CA ILE A 59 6.68 16.44 -3.35
C ILE A 59 8.07 16.69 -3.94
N HIS A 60 8.92 15.67 -4.02
CA HIS A 60 10.28 15.82 -4.59
C HIS A 60 10.28 16.13 -6.09
N THR A 61 9.13 16.04 -6.75
CA THR A 61 9.02 16.29 -8.18
C THR A 61 8.27 17.57 -8.54
N ARG A 62 7.70 18.26 -7.55
CA ARG A 62 7.38 19.69 -7.65
C ARG A 62 8.71 20.43 -7.71
N LYS A 63 9.06 20.96 -8.89
CA LYS A 63 10.15 21.96 -8.97
C LYS A 63 9.75 23.13 -8.07
N ALA A 64 10.71 23.65 -7.30
CA ALA A 64 10.64 25.01 -6.79
C ALA A 64 10.23 25.90 -7.99
N GLY A 65 9.03 26.46 -7.91
CA GLY A 65 8.60 27.52 -8.81
C GLY A 65 9.40 28.77 -8.53
#